data_AF-A0A4R5YIR0-F1
#
_entry.id   AF-A0A4R5YIR0-F1
#
_cell.length_a   1.000
_cell.length_b   1.000
_cell.length_c   1.000
_cell.angle_alpha   90.00
_cell.angle_beta   90.00
_cell.angle_gamma   90.00
#
_symmetry.space_group_name_H-M   'P 1'
#
loop_
_entity.id
_entity.type
_entity.pdbx_description
1 polymer ?
#
loop_
_entity_poly.entity_id
_entity_poly.type
_entity_poly.pdbx_seq_one_letter_code
_entity_poly.pdbx_strand_id
1 'polypeptide(L)'
;MTETAVYAAGGVVWRMLDGKLLVLAIHRTKYRDITLPKGKVDPGETLAETAVREIHEETGIRVHLGVPVGISNYRLPSKRTKIVHYWSAQATEKAIRESAFVPNREIAALEWMPARKALGKLSYPVDVEILENFLRLVDDGVLETFPLVVLRHAKATPRDDWSGEDAARTLAPRGKKQAKAIVGPLRAFGVRRVYSSDAVRCVDTVTPLAKSLRRDIRRTAAISQDAWDAGTADARTLVGTRVRARKPAVLCSHRPVLPDVMHEIALATGTVKGSYLGAASSLEPGAFSVVHLSATNPGSGIVAIETHAPQV
;
A
#
# COMPACT_ATOMS: atom_id res chain seq x y z
N MET A 1 -0.14 -34.20 2.28
CA MET A 1 -1.07 -33.25 1.63
C MET A 1 -0.69 -31.87 2.14
N THR A 2 -0.15 -31.01 1.28
CA THR A 2 0.34 -29.67 1.64
C THR A 2 -0.82 -28.85 2.21
N GLU A 3 -0.73 -28.49 3.49
CA GLU A 3 -1.67 -27.59 4.16
C GLU A 3 -1.60 -26.22 3.47
N THR A 4 -2.51 -25.96 2.53
CA THR A 4 -2.61 -24.64 1.90
C THR A 4 -3.15 -23.65 2.91
N ALA A 5 -2.40 -22.59 3.21
CA ALA A 5 -2.89 -21.51 4.06
C ALA A 5 -4.17 -20.87 3.47
N VAL A 6 -5.03 -20.32 4.33
CA VAL A 6 -6.15 -19.45 3.95
C VAL A 6 -5.70 -18.01 4.21
N TYR A 7 -5.52 -17.25 3.14
CA TYR A 7 -5.17 -15.84 3.25
C TYR A 7 -6.42 -14.97 3.38
N ALA A 8 -6.30 -13.93 4.18
CA ALA A 8 -7.32 -12.93 4.44
C ALA A 8 -6.64 -11.58 4.68
N ALA A 9 -7.41 -10.51 4.53
CA ALA A 9 -6.94 -9.17 4.79
C ALA A 9 -8.05 -8.27 5.31
N GLY A 10 -7.65 -7.22 6.03
CA GLY A 10 -8.57 -6.23 6.59
C GLY A 10 -7.83 -5.04 7.18
N GLY A 11 -8.42 -4.37 8.16
CA GLY A 11 -7.75 -3.22 8.75
C GLY A 11 -8.36 -2.65 10.02
N VAL A 12 -7.55 -1.83 10.68
CA VAL A 12 -8.00 -0.95 11.76
C VAL A 12 -8.50 0.33 11.09
N VAL A 13 -9.82 0.39 10.87
CA VAL A 13 -10.48 1.56 10.29
C VAL A 13 -10.70 2.59 11.39
N TRP A 14 -10.18 3.80 11.21
CA TRP A 14 -10.16 4.82 12.25
C TRP A 14 -10.60 6.20 11.75
N ARG A 15 -11.03 7.06 12.68
CA ARG A 15 -11.30 8.48 12.45
C ARG A 15 -11.02 9.31 13.70
N MET A 16 -10.82 10.61 13.51
CA MET A 16 -10.82 11.58 14.61
C MET A 16 -12.20 12.25 14.68
N LEU A 17 -12.79 12.30 15.87
CA LEU A 17 -14.02 13.04 16.13
C LEU A 17 -13.85 13.81 17.45
N ASP A 18 -13.98 15.13 17.40
CA ASP A 18 -13.82 16.02 18.58
C ASP A 18 -12.54 15.75 19.38
N GLY A 19 -11.42 15.57 18.67
CA GLY A 19 -10.11 15.28 19.27
C GLY A 19 -9.94 13.84 19.81
N LYS A 20 -10.95 12.98 19.64
CA LYS A 20 -10.90 11.58 20.09
C LYS A 20 -10.65 10.64 18.93
N LEU A 21 -9.69 9.73 19.12
CA LEU A 21 -9.43 8.63 18.20
C LEU A 21 -10.50 7.55 18.37
N LEU A 22 -11.27 7.33 17.31
CA LEU A 22 -12.27 6.27 17.21
C LEU A 22 -11.81 5.21 16.22
N VAL A 23 -12.09 3.95 16.53
CA VAL A 23 -11.92 2.80 15.63
C VAL A 23 -13.27 2.14 15.36
N LEU A 24 -13.40 1.57 14.18
CA LEU A 24 -14.59 0.86 13.76
C LEU A 24 -14.50 -0.62 14.13
N ALA A 25 -15.48 -1.10 14.88
CA ALA A 25 -15.70 -2.51 15.11
C ALA A 25 -16.96 -2.98 14.38
N ILE A 26 -16.95 -4.23 13.93
CA ILE A 26 -18.09 -4.90 13.30
C ILE A 26 -18.67 -5.94 14.25
N HIS A 27 -20.00 -5.99 14.34
CA HIS A 27 -20.74 -6.99 15.09
C HIS A 27 -21.22 -8.07 14.12
N ARG A 28 -20.72 -9.30 14.20
CA ARG A 28 -21.07 -10.35 13.23
C ARG A 28 -22.31 -11.12 13.67
N THR A 29 -23.31 -11.19 12.78
CA THR A 29 -24.63 -11.80 13.05
C THR A 29 -24.52 -13.28 13.45
N LYS A 30 -23.71 -14.04 12.71
CA LYS A 30 -23.60 -15.50 12.88
C LYS A 30 -22.90 -15.90 14.19
N TYR A 31 -21.83 -15.20 14.54
CA TYR A 31 -20.96 -15.56 15.66
C TYR A 31 -21.28 -14.76 16.93
N ARG A 32 -22.05 -13.66 16.80
CA ARG A 32 -22.37 -12.70 17.87
C ARG A 32 -21.12 -12.19 18.59
N ASP A 33 -20.09 -11.92 17.81
CA ASP A 33 -18.81 -11.40 18.27
C ASP A 33 -18.53 -10.03 17.66
N ILE A 34 -17.51 -9.38 18.22
CA ILE A 34 -17.04 -8.05 17.85
C ILE A 34 -15.62 -8.20 17.33
N THR A 35 -15.40 -7.85 16.06
CA THR A 35 -14.09 -7.99 15.41
C THR A 35 -13.71 -6.74 14.63
N LEU A 36 -12.46 -6.68 14.18
CA LEU A 36 -12.05 -5.76 13.12
C LEU A 36 -12.57 -6.27 11.75
N PRO A 37 -12.84 -5.36 10.79
CA PRO A 37 -13.28 -5.75 9.45
C PRO A 37 -12.15 -6.46 8.69
N LYS A 38 -12.48 -7.61 8.08
CA LYS A 38 -11.55 -8.52 7.38
C LYS A 38 -12.29 -9.70 6.74
N GLY A 39 -11.86 -10.07 5.55
CA GLY A 39 -12.32 -11.28 4.86
C GLY A 39 -11.26 -11.93 4.00
N LYS A 40 -11.68 -12.90 3.18
CA LYS A 40 -10.76 -13.82 2.49
C LYS A 40 -10.28 -13.22 1.18
N VAL A 41 -9.06 -13.59 0.79
CA VAL A 41 -8.52 -13.22 -0.52
C VAL A 41 -9.29 -13.99 -1.60
N ASP A 42 -9.80 -13.26 -2.58
CA ASP A 42 -10.43 -13.84 -3.76
C ASP A 42 -9.40 -14.27 -4.82
N PRO A 43 -9.73 -15.22 -5.72
CA PRO A 43 -8.81 -15.64 -6.77
C PRO A 43 -8.30 -14.47 -7.62
N GLY A 44 -6.97 -14.30 -7.66
CA GLY A 44 -6.30 -13.26 -8.43
C GLY A 44 -6.20 -11.89 -7.74
N GLU A 45 -6.71 -11.77 -6.51
CA GLU A 45 -6.65 -10.54 -5.71
C GLU A 45 -5.36 -10.49 -4.87
N THR A 46 -4.78 -9.28 -4.71
CA THR A 46 -3.71 -9.06 -3.73
C THR A 46 -4.29 -8.81 -2.33
N LEU A 47 -3.50 -9.06 -1.28
CA LEU A 47 -3.91 -8.77 0.10
C LEU A 47 -4.35 -7.30 0.31
N ALA A 48 -3.69 -6.36 -0.37
CA ALA A 48 -4.03 -4.95 -0.30
C ALA A 48 -5.40 -4.64 -0.94
N GLU A 49 -5.69 -5.26 -2.09
CA GLU A 49 -7.01 -5.17 -2.72
C GLU A 49 -8.09 -5.82 -1.85
N THR A 50 -7.81 -7.01 -1.31
CA THR A 50 -8.71 -7.72 -0.39
C THR A 50 -9.04 -6.84 0.81
N ALA A 51 -8.05 -6.20 1.45
CA ALA A 51 -8.30 -5.35 2.62
C ALA A 51 -9.29 -4.22 2.30
N VAL A 52 -9.09 -3.50 1.19
CA VAL A 52 -9.99 -2.39 0.83
C VAL A 52 -11.36 -2.86 0.38
N ARG A 53 -11.46 -3.99 -0.32
CA ARG A 53 -12.72 -4.59 -0.74
C ARG A 53 -13.53 -5.05 0.47
N GLU A 54 -12.93 -5.84 1.34
CA GLU A 54 -13.58 -6.40 2.53
C GLU A 54 -14.04 -5.30 3.50
N ILE A 55 -13.19 -4.29 3.74
CA ILE A 55 -13.60 -3.12 4.53
C ILE A 55 -14.83 -2.46 3.90
N HIS A 56 -14.86 -2.28 2.58
CA HIS A 56 -16.00 -1.67 1.90
C HIS A 56 -17.25 -2.56 1.91
N GLU A 57 -17.12 -3.86 1.72
CA GLU A 57 -18.24 -4.82 1.73
C GLU A 57 -18.87 -4.93 3.12
N GLU A 58 -18.06 -5.03 4.18
CA GLU A 58 -18.55 -5.18 5.55
C GLU A 58 -19.05 -3.86 6.15
N THR A 59 -18.55 -2.70 5.69
CA THR A 59 -18.80 -1.42 6.37
C THR A 59 -19.39 -0.32 5.50
N GLY A 60 -19.46 -0.53 4.18
CA GLY A 60 -19.84 0.49 3.20
C GLY A 60 -18.82 1.63 3.05
N ILE A 61 -17.73 1.65 3.83
CA ILE A 61 -16.77 2.76 3.86
C ILE A 61 -15.62 2.49 2.90
N ARG A 62 -15.40 3.44 1.99
CA ARG A 62 -14.23 3.41 1.09
C ARG A 62 -13.01 4.00 1.78
N VAL A 63 -11.91 3.25 1.78
CA VAL A 63 -10.65 3.63 2.42
C VAL A 63 -9.47 3.51 1.45
N HIS A 64 -8.34 4.10 1.86
CA HIS A 64 -7.03 3.76 1.34
C HIS A 64 -6.19 3.22 2.49
N LEU A 65 -5.29 2.29 2.20
CA LEU A 65 -4.43 1.68 3.21
C LEU A 65 -3.28 2.62 3.59
N GLY A 66 -3.07 2.73 4.90
CA GLY A 66 -1.89 3.31 5.52
C GLY A 66 -0.89 2.21 5.90
N VAL A 67 -0.28 2.35 7.07
CA VAL A 67 0.79 1.47 7.57
C VAL A 67 0.26 0.06 7.86
N PRO A 68 1.00 -1.01 7.55
CA PRO A 68 0.71 -2.35 8.06
C PRO A 68 0.73 -2.37 9.60
N VAL A 69 -0.30 -2.93 10.23
CA VAL A 69 -0.45 -2.97 11.71
C VAL A 69 -0.32 -4.38 12.30
N GLY A 70 -0.05 -5.38 11.47
CA GLY A 70 0.34 -6.71 11.92
C GLY A 70 -0.31 -7.84 11.12
N ILE A 71 0.04 -9.07 11.51
CA ILE A 71 -0.43 -10.30 10.88
C ILE A 71 -0.90 -11.24 11.99
N SER A 72 -2.16 -11.70 11.90
CA SER A 72 -2.66 -12.75 12.79
C SER A 72 -2.53 -14.13 12.13
N ASN A 73 -2.07 -15.12 12.89
CA ASN A 73 -1.87 -16.49 12.42
C ASN A 73 -2.53 -17.48 13.39
N TYR A 74 -3.53 -18.23 12.93
CA TYR A 74 -4.20 -19.24 13.77
C TYR A 74 -4.69 -20.44 12.97
N ARG A 75 -4.83 -21.59 13.63
CA ARG A 75 -5.32 -22.82 13.00
C ARG A 75 -6.84 -22.83 12.93
N LEU A 76 -7.37 -23.21 11.77
CA LEU A 76 -8.80 -23.47 11.58
C LEU A 76 -9.16 -24.89 12.05
N PRO A 77 -10.46 -25.17 12.34
CA PRO A 77 -10.93 -26.54 12.58
C PRO A 77 -10.59 -27.51 11.44
N SER A 78 -10.46 -26.99 10.21
CA SER A 78 -10.01 -27.73 9.03
C SER A 78 -8.51 -28.05 9.00
N LYS A 79 -7.77 -27.84 10.10
CA LYS A 79 -6.30 -27.94 10.24
C LYS A 79 -5.46 -26.96 9.42
N ARG A 80 -6.01 -26.37 8.36
CA ARG A 80 -5.41 -25.27 7.60
C ARG A 80 -5.07 -24.07 8.50
N THR A 81 -3.93 -23.44 8.26
CA THR A 81 -3.56 -22.16 8.88
C THR A 81 -4.29 -21.01 8.20
N LYS A 82 -4.91 -20.12 8.97
CA LYS A 82 -5.45 -18.84 8.49
C LYS A 82 -4.46 -17.73 8.84
N ILE A 83 -4.12 -16.95 7.82
CA ILE A 83 -3.17 -15.82 7.89
C ILE A 83 -3.95 -14.58 7.49
N VAL A 84 -4.05 -13.60 8.39
CA VAL A 84 -4.77 -12.34 8.14
C VAL A 84 -3.81 -11.17 8.26
N HIS A 85 -3.70 -10.37 7.21
CA HIS A 85 -2.92 -9.14 7.20
C HIS A 85 -3.81 -7.93 7.48
N TYR A 86 -3.33 -7.01 8.31
CA TYR A 86 -4.07 -5.81 8.68
C TYR A 86 -3.27 -4.55 8.37
N TRP A 87 -3.97 -3.52 7.90
CA TRP A 87 -3.44 -2.16 7.70
C TRP A 87 -4.24 -1.14 8.51
N SER A 88 -3.63 -0.01 8.84
CA SER A 88 -4.39 1.16 9.28
C SER A 88 -5.14 1.75 8.08
N ALA A 89 -6.35 2.25 8.31
CA ALA A 89 -7.17 2.83 7.25
C ALA A 89 -7.99 4.00 7.77
N GLN A 90 -7.71 5.21 7.29
CA GLN A 90 -8.47 6.39 7.70
C GLN A 90 -9.81 6.44 6.96
N ALA A 91 -10.91 6.46 7.72
CA ALA A 91 -12.23 6.76 7.20
C ALA A 91 -12.43 8.27 7.15
N THR A 92 -12.47 8.83 5.94
CA THR A 92 -12.77 10.25 5.77
C THR A 92 -14.24 10.54 6.09
N GLU A 93 -14.54 11.74 6.57
CA GLU A 93 -15.92 12.17 6.82
C GLU A 93 -16.82 12.04 5.60
N LYS A 94 -16.28 12.26 4.40
CA LYS A 94 -17.00 12.02 3.14
C LYS A 94 -17.35 10.54 2.97
N ALA A 95 -16.38 9.64 3.14
CA ALA A 95 -16.59 8.20 2.99
C ALA A 95 -17.57 7.62 4.02
N ILE A 96 -17.59 8.18 5.24
CA ILE A 96 -18.56 7.79 6.27
C ILE A 96 -19.98 8.23 5.88
N ARG A 97 -20.15 9.48 5.42
CA ARG A 97 -21.46 9.98 4.96
C ARG A 97 -21.98 9.25 3.72
N GLU A 98 -21.07 8.84 2.82
CA GLU A 98 -21.39 8.06 1.62
C GLU A 98 -21.53 6.55 1.91
N SER A 99 -21.29 6.10 3.15
CA SER A 99 -21.45 4.69 3.49
C SER A 99 -22.90 4.27 3.32
N ALA A 100 -23.08 3.21 2.52
CA ALA A 100 -24.38 2.60 2.25
C ALA A 100 -24.57 1.31 3.07
N PHE A 101 -23.89 1.17 4.21
CA PHE A 101 -24.00 -0.04 5.02
C PHE A 101 -25.45 -0.27 5.46
N VAL A 102 -25.91 -1.50 5.23
CA VAL A 102 -27.18 -2.01 5.75
C VAL A 102 -26.88 -3.33 6.45
N PRO A 103 -27.35 -3.51 7.71
CA PRO A 103 -27.26 -4.79 8.40
C PRO A 103 -27.72 -5.95 7.54
N ASN A 104 -26.95 -7.03 7.55
CA ASN A 104 -27.19 -8.20 6.73
C ASN A 104 -26.92 -9.50 7.51
N ARG A 105 -26.96 -10.64 6.80
CA ARG A 105 -26.77 -11.96 7.42
C ARG A 105 -25.37 -12.19 7.98
N GLU A 106 -24.40 -11.39 7.56
CA GLU A 106 -23.02 -11.45 8.00
C GLU A 106 -22.72 -10.42 9.10
N ILE A 107 -23.07 -9.15 8.86
CA ILE A 107 -22.79 -8.04 9.79
C ILE A 107 -24.10 -7.45 10.31
N ALA A 108 -24.29 -7.50 11.62
CA ALA A 108 -25.47 -7.01 12.32
C ALA A 108 -25.40 -5.50 12.58
N ALA A 109 -24.22 -4.98 12.89
CA ALA A 109 -24.03 -3.57 13.22
C ALA A 109 -22.57 -3.12 13.06
N LEU A 110 -22.41 -1.81 12.90
CA LEU A 110 -21.14 -1.11 12.96
C LEU A 110 -21.10 -0.25 14.23
N GLU A 111 -19.96 -0.20 14.90
CA GLU A 111 -19.79 0.63 16.09
C GLU A 111 -18.46 1.38 16.06
N TRP A 112 -18.53 2.72 16.14
CA TRP A 112 -17.37 3.57 16.36
C TRP A 112 -17.07 3.67 17.85
N MET A 113 -15.93 3.15 18.28
CA MET A 113 -15.53 3.12 19.69
C MET A 113 -14.25 3.93 19.92
N PRO A 114 -14.09 4.58 21.08
CA PRO A 114 -12.78 5.06 21.51
C PRO A 114 -11.75 3.93 21.45
N ALA A 115 -10.60 4.17 20.81
CA ALA A 115 -9.65 3.11 20.48
C ALA A 115 -9.22 2.27 21.71
N ARG A 116 -8.91 2.92 22.83
CA ARG A 116 -8.54 2.20 24.07
C ARG A 116 -9.70 1.40 24.69
N LYS A 117 -10.95 1.82 24.48
CA LYS A 117 -12.14 1.08 24.94
C LYS A 117 -12.37 -0.17 24.08
N ALA A 118 -12.07 -0.10 22.78
CA ALA A 118 -12.23 -1.22 21.86
C ALA A 118 -11.37 -2.44 22.24
N LEU A 119 -10.20 -2.23 22.86
CA LEU A 119 -9.36 -3.32 23.39
C LEU A 119 -10.12 -4.27 24.32
N GLY A 120 -10.98 -3.74 25.19
CA GLY A 120 -11.80 -4.55 26.11
C GLY A 120 -13.13 -5.04 25.51
N LYS A 121 -13.39 -4.78 24.22
CA LYS A 121 -14.64 -5.14 23.53
C LYS A 121 -14.43 -6.14 22.39
N LEU A 122 -13.27 -6.14 21.75
CA LEU A 122 -12.93 -7.12 20.73
C LEU A 122 -12.95 -8.53 21.32
N SER A 123 -13.60 -9.45 20.62
CA SER A 123 -13.87 -10.79 21.13
C SER A 123 -12.68 -11.74 21.03
N TYR A 124 -11.66 -11.40 20.24
CA TYR A 124 -10.51 -12.26 19.99
C TYR A 124 -9.20 -11.58 20.36
N PRO A 125 -8.29 -12.27 21.10
CA PRO A 125 -6.98 -11.72 21.46
C PRO A 125 -6.16 -11.25 20.27
N VAL A 126 -6.28 -11.92 19.12
CA VAL A 126 -5.54 -11.53 17.90
C VAL A 126 -5.98 -10.17 17.35
N ASP A 127 -7.27 -9.81 17.45
CA ASP A 127 -7.73 -8.48 17.02
C ASP A 127 -7.28 -7.40 18.02
N VAL A 128 -7.16 -7.76 19.32
CA VAL A 128 -6.62 -6.88 20.37
C VAL A 128 -5.15 -6.57 20.08
N GLU A 129 -4.33 -7.58 19.80
CA GLU A 129 -2.90 -7.41 19.46
C GLU A 129 -2.72 -6.49 18.23
N ILE A 130 -3.55 -6.65 17.20
CA ILE A 130 -3.56 -5.77 16.02
C ILE A 130 -3.90 -4.33 16.41
N LEU A 131 -4.88 -4.13 17.28
CA LEU A 131 -5.25 -2.78 17.75
C LEU A 131 -4.16 -2.17 18.65
N GLU A 132 -3.48 -2.96 19.48
CA GLU A 132 -2.34 -2.52 20.27
C GLU A 132 -1.17 -2.08 19.39
N ASN A 133 -0.90 -2.82 18.31
CA ASN A 133 0.12 -2.44 17.33
C ASN A 133 -0.20 -1.10 16.66
N PHE A 134 -1.46 -0.88 16.29
CA PHE A 134 -1.91 0.41 15.78
C PHE A 134 -1.75 1.52 16.82
N LEU A 135 -2.16 1.29 18.08
CA LEU A 135 -2.04 2.27 19.15
C LEU A 135 -0.59 2.65 19.46
N ARG A 136 0.35 1.72 19.33
CA ARG A 136 1.79 2.03 19.46
C ARG A 136 2.24 3.07 18.43
N LEU A 137 1.82 2.91 17.17
CA LEU A 137 2.10 3.91 16.13
C LEU A 137 1.50 5.28 16.49
N VAL A 138 0.28 5.29 17.04
CA VAL A 138 -0.38 6.53 17.47
C VAL A 138 0.37 7.18 18.63
N ASP A 139 0.79 6.40 19.63
CA ASP A 139 1.55 6.86 20.79
C ASP A 139 2.94 7.40 20.37
N ASP A 140 3.53 6.85 19.29
CA ASP A 140 4.75 7.36 18.64
C ASP A 140 4.50 8.59 17.74
N GLY A 141 3.27 9.12 17.70
CA GLY A 141 2.90 10.32 16.93
C GLY A 141 2.62 10.04 15.44
N VAL A 142 2.45 8.78 15.06
CA VAL A 142 2.22 8.32 13.69
C VAL A 142 0.78 7.82 13.51
N LEU A 143 -0.14 8.78 13.35
CA LEU A 143 -1.55 8.49 13.06
C LEU A 143 -1.84 8.53 11.56
N GLU A 144 -1.49 9.63 10.92
CA GLU A 144 -1.70 9.84 9.48
C GLU A 144 -0.41 9.60 8.71
N THR A 145 -0.49 8.76 7.68
CA THR A 145 0.62 8.52 6.75
C THR A 145 0.21 8.75 5.31
N PHE A 146 1.21 8.96 4.45
CA PHE A 146 1.05 8.92 3.01
C PHE A 146 2.13 8.03 2.40
N PRO A 147 1.81 7.25 1.35
CA PRO A 147 2.79 6.41 0.70
C PRO A 147 3.55 7.17 -0.40
N LEU A 148 4.86 6.95 -0.44
CA LEU A 148 5.68 7.17 -1.63
C LEU A 148 6.10 5.81 -2.18
N VAL A 149 5.53 5.43 -3.32
CA VAL A 149 5.76 4.12 -3.92
C VAL A 149 6.95 4.17 -4.86
N VAL A 150 7.92 3.29 -4.66
CA VAL A 150 9.07 3.07 -5.53
C VAL A 150 8.76 1.85 -6.39
N LEU A 151 8.64 2.04 -7.71
CA LEU A 151 8.18 1.02 -8.65
C LEU A 151 9.27 0.75 -9.69
N ARG A 152 9.64 -0.52 -9.87
CA ARG A 152 10.43 -0.92 -11.04
C ARG A 152 9.53 -1.05 -12.25
N HIS A 153 9.96 -0.56 -13.41
CA HIS A 153 9.24 -0.83 -14.66
C HIS A 153 8.99 -2.34 -14.87
N ALA A 154 7.88 -2.67 -15.51
CA ALA A 154 7.53 -4.03 -15.87
C ALA A 154 8.49 -4.64 -16.90
N LYS A 155 8.37 -5.96 -17.13
CA LYS A 155 9.27 -6.67 -18.06
C LYS A 155 9.23 -6.04 -19.47
N ALA A 156 10.36 -5.44 -19.87
CA ALA A 156 10.57 -4.91 -21.21
C ALA A 156 10.95 -6.01 -22.20
N THR A 157 10.81 -5.74 -23.50
CA THR A 157 11.38 -6.56 -24.57
C THR A 157 12.88 -6.77 -24.30
N PRO A 158 13.48 -7.96 -24.56
CA PRO A 158 14.92 -8.16 -24.42
C PRO A 158 15.73 -7.14 -25.23
N ARG A 159 16.97 -6.88 -24.80
CA ARG A 159 17.85 -5.92 -25.52
C ARG A 159 18.26 -6.45 -26.88
N ASP A 160 18.56 -7.75 -26.96
CA ASP A 160 18.99 -8.42 -28.19
C ASP A 160 17.88 -8.44 -29.26
N ASP A 161 16.62 -8.30 -28.84
CA ASP A 161 15.45 -8.24 -29.71
C ASP A 161 15.01 -6.79 -30.03
N TRP A 162 15.85 -5.78 -29.74
CA TRP A 162 15.50 -4.36 -29.91
C TRP A 162 16.52 -3.63 -30.78
N SER A 163 16.04 -3.03 -31.87
CA SER A 163 16.90 -2.38 -32.87
C SER A 163 17.02 -0.85 -32.74
N GLY A 164 16.35 -0.24 -31.76
CA GLY A 164 16.37 1.21 -31.51
C GLY A 164 17.14 1.60 -30.25
N GLU A 165 17.03 2.87 -29.84
CA GLU A 165 17.56 3.34 -28.56
C GLU A 165 16.95 2.57 -27.38
N ASP A 166 17.75 2.25 -26.34
CA ASP A 166 17.24 1.48 -25.18
C ASP A 166 16.10 2.22 -24.47
N ALA A 167 16.13 3.56 -24.43
CA ALA A 167 15.07 4.38 -23.83
C ALA A 167 13.72 4.22 -24.55
N ALA A 168 13.72 3.89 -25.84
CA ALA A 168 12.51 3.66 -26.64
C ALA A 168 11.91 2.25 -26.45
N ARG A 169 12.63 1.34 -25.77
CA ARG A 169 12.23 -0.06 -25.60
C ARG A 169 10.91 -0.21 -24.86
N THR A 170 9.96 -0.90 -25.51
CA THR A 170 8.59 -1.10 -25.01
C THR A 170 8.47 -2.29 -24.05
N LEU A 171 7.30 -2.43 -23.42
CA LEU A 171 6.97 -3.62 -22.62
C LEU A 171 6.79 -4.88 -23.48
N ALA A 172 7.34 -5.99 -22.99
CA ALA A 172 7.05 -7.32 -23.49
C ALA A 172 5.60 -7.73 -23.14
N PRO A 173 5.03 -8.78 -23.75
CA PRO A 173 3.67 -9.24 -23.43
C PRO A 173 3.44 -9.53 -21.93
N ARG A 174 4.41 -10.16 -21.25
CA ARG A 174 4.37 -10.35 -19.78
C ARG A 174 4.38 -9.01 -19.05
N GLY A 175 5.19 -8.05 -19.49
CA GLY A 175 5.24 -6.71 -18.89
C GLY A 175 3.91 -5.97 -18.98
N LYS A 176 3.18 -6.11 -20.10
CA LYS A 176 1.84 -5.54 -20.24
C LYS A 176 0.83 -6.14 -19.25
N LYS A 177 0.96 -7.44 -18.92
CA LYS A 177 0.16 -8.07 -17.85
C LYS A 177 0.55 -7.49 -16.48
N GLN A 178 1.85 -7.37 -16.20
CA GLN A 178 2.36 -6.82 -14.93
C GLN A 178 1.88 -5.38 -14.71
N ALA A 179 1.96 -4.54 -15.75
CA ALA A 179 1.49 -3.15 -15.71
C ALA A 179 -0.02 -3.04 -15.39
N LYS A 180 -0.84 -4.02 -15.81
CA LYS A 180 -2.26 -4.10 -15.43
C LYS A 180 -2.43 -4.59 -13.99
N ALA A 181 -1.70 -5.62 -13.59
CA ALA A 181 -1.82 -6.25 -12.28
C ALA A 181 -1.49 -5.31 -11.11
N ILE A 182 -0.57 -4.35 -11.30
CA ILE A 182 -0.22 -3.39 -10.24
C ILE A 182 -1.27 -2.28 -10.01
N VAL A 183 -2.27 -2.13 -10.90
CA VAL A 183 -3.23 -1.02 -10.80
C VAL A 183 -4.06 -1.11 -9.52
N GLY A 184 -4.61 -2.28 -9.24
CA GLY A 184 -5.44 -2.53 -8.06
C GLY A 184 -4.73 -2.23 -6.74
N PRO A 185 -3.57 -2.87 -6.44
CA PRO A 185 -2.87 -2.61 -5.19
C PRO A 185 -2.38 -1.16 -5.07
N LEU A 186 -1.89 -0.53 -6.14
CA LEU A 186 -1.50 0.89 -6.10
C LEU A 186 -2.69 1.83 -5.81
N ARG A 187 -3.90 1.47 -6.26
CA ARG A 187 -5.13 2.18 -5.89
C ARG A 187 -5.54 1.91 -4.45
N ALA A 188 -5.32 0.70 -3.93
CA ALA A 188 -5.57 0.37 -2.52
C ALA A 188 -4.76 1.27 -1.57
N PHE A 189 -3.50 1.56 -1.91
CA PHE A 189 -2.67 2.54 -1.19
C PHE A 189 -2.98 4.01 -1.53
N GLY A 190 -3.99 4.27 -2.37
CA GLY A 190 -4.46 5.62 -2.66
C GLY A 190 -3.51 6.48 -3.47
N VAL A 191 -2.66 5.87 -4.32
CA VAL A 191 -1.77 6.62 -5.23
C VAL A 191 -2.59 7.61 -6.07
N ARG A 192 -2.17 8.89 -6.08
CA ARG A 192 -2.85 9.99 -6.80
C ARG A 192 -1.96 10.72 -7.79
N ARG A 193 -0.64 10.59 -7.65
CA ARG A 193 0.35 11.23 -8.52
C ARG A 193 1.23 10.17 -9.16
N VAL A 194 1.41 10.27 -10.47
CA VAL A 194 2.19 9.32 -11.25
C VAL A 194 3.41 10.02 -11.81
N TYR A 195 4.58 9.58 -11.35
CA TYR A 195 5.88 10.00 -11.86
C TYR A 195 6.59 8.82 -12.50
N SER A 196 7.28 9.07 -13.60
CA SER A 196 8.00 8.05 -14.33
C SER A 196 9.29 8.62 -14.88
N SER A 197 10.33 7.79 -14.98
CA SER A 197 11.36 8.00 -16.00
C SER A 197 10.69 8.21 -17.36
N ASP A 198 11.28 9.07 -18.15
CA ASP A 198 10.99 9.31 -19.57
C ASP A 198 11.10 8.08 -20.49
N ALA A 199 11.84 7.03 -20.11
CA ALA A 199 11.93 5.80 -20.90
C ALA A 199 10.55 5.14 -21.13
N VAL A 200 10.31 4.68 -22.36
CA VAL A 200 9.01 4.16 -22.83
C VAL A 200 8.50 3.01 -21.95
N ARG A 201 9.34 2.03 -21.60
CA ARG A 201 8.98 0.94 -20.67
C ARG A 201 8.48 1.44 -19.31
N CYS A 202 9.02 2.53 -18.77
CA CYS A 202 8.57 3.07 -17.47
C CYS A 202 7.20 3.74 -17.65
N VAL A 203 7.05 4.57 -18.68
CA VAL A 203 5.79 5.24 -19.02
C VAL A 203 4.67 4.22 -19.27
N ASP A 204 4.95 3.19 -20.08
CA ASP A 204 4.01 2.11 -20.40
C ASP A 204 3.60 1.34 -19.13
N THR A 205 4.51 1.14 -18.18
CA THR A 205 4.23 0.43 -16.92
C THR A 205 3.17 1.15 -16.10
N VAL A 206 3.23 2.48 -16.03
CA VAL A 206 2.29 3.27 -15.22
C VAL A 206 1.08 3.78 -16.01
N THR A 207 1.04 3.57 -17.32
CA THR A 207 -0.06 4.02 -18.18
C THR A 207 -1.42 3.44 -17.77
N PRO A 208 -1.57 2.13 -17.46
CA PRO A 208 -2.84 1.59 -16.96
C PRO A 208 -3.31 2.27 -15.67
N LEU A 209 -2.39 2.53 -14.73
CA LEU A 209 -2.70 3.23 -13.48
C LEU A 209 -3.17 4.66 -13.77
N ALA A 210 -2.42 5.42 -14.56
CA ALA A 210 -2.73 6.80 -14.93
C ALA A 210 -4.13 6.93 -15.58
N LYS A 211 -4.47 6.02 -16.50
CA LYS A 211 -5.81 5.90 -17.09
C LYS A 211 -6.88 5.65 -16.03
N SER A 212 -6.64 4.70 -15.12
CA SER A 212 -7.60 4.36 -14.05
C SER A 212 -7.85 5.55 -13.11
N LEU A 213 -6.83 6.38 -12.87
CA LEU A 213 -6.89 7.57 -12.03
C LEU A 213 -7.44 8.80 -12.76
N ARG A 214 -7.52 8.75 -14.11
CA ARG A 214 -7.78 9.90 -14.98
C ARG A 214 -6.79 11.05 -14.70
N ARG A 215 -5.49 10.72 -14.65
CA ARG A 215 -4.40 11.66 -14.35
C ARG A 215 -3.25 11.50 -15.34
N ASP A 216 -2.50 12.58 -15.53
CA ASP A 216 -1.32 12.57 -16.39
C ASP A 216 -0.11 11.92 -15.73
N ILE A 217 0.76 11.38 -16.57
CA ILE A 217 2.07 10.86 -16.17
C ILE A 217 3.07 12.01 -16.24
N ARG A 218 3.71 12.31 -15.11
CA ARG A 218 4.80 13.29 -15.04
C ARG A 218 6.12 12.59 -15.38
N ARG A 219 6.54 12.72 -16.64
CA ARG A 219 7.83 12.20 -17.13
C ARG A 219 8.97 13.08 -16.65
N THR A 220 10.10 12.48 -16.27
CA THR A 220 11.28 13.22 -15.84
C THR A 220 12.57 12.41 -16.03
N ALA A 221 13.62 13.08 -16.51
CA ALA A 221 14.97 12.52 -16.60
C ALA A 221 15.62 12.30 -15.23
N ALA A 222 15.13 12.98 -14.17
CA ALA A 222 15.71 12.97 -12.83
C ALA A 222 15.78 11.58 -12.17
N ILE A 223 14.98 10.63 -12.66
CA ILE A 223 14.99 9.22 -12.25
C ILE A 223 15.09 8.29 -13.46
N SER A 224 15.68 8.76 -14.57
CA SER A 224 15.99 7.95 -15.74
C SER A 224 17.29 7.18 -15.56
N GLN A 225 17.45 6.08 -16.31
CA GLN A 225 18.70 5.35 -16.34
C GLN A 225 19.78 6.12 -17.10
N ASP A 226 19.45 6.76 -18.23
CA ASP A 226 20.43 7.49 -19.04
C ASP A 226 21.05 8.67 -18.28
N ALA A 227 20.24 9.45 -17.55
CA ALA A 227 20.76 10.51 -16.70
C ALA A 227 21.56 9.95 -15.51
N TRP A 228 21.22 8.77 -15.01
CA TRP A 228 21.95 8.11 -13.93
C TRP A 228 23.32 7.63 -14.42
N ASP A 229 23.39 6.97 -15.57
CA ASP A 229 24.63 6.52 -16.22
C ASP A 229 25.54 7.73 -16.55
N ALA A 230 24.95 8.89 -16.90
CA ALA A 230 25.67 10.14 -17.15
C ALA A 230 26.01 10.97 -15.89
N GLY A 231 25.58 10.55 -14.69
CA GLY A 231 25.80 11.31 -13.45
C GLY A 231 25.02 12.62 -13.33
N THR A 232 23.95 12.80 -14.13
CA THR A 232 23.10 14.01 -14.18
C THR A 232 21.69 13.79 -13.62
N ALA A 233 21.38 12.59 -13.12
CA ALA A 233 20.13 12.30 -12.43
C ALA A 233 19.99 13.16 -11.15
N ASP A 234 18.75 13.55 -10.82
CA ASP A 234 18.42 14.40 -9.67
C ASP A 234 17.24 13.82 -8.88
N ALA A 235 17.41 12.59 -8.42
CA ALA A 235 16.42 11.92 -7.58
C ALA A 235 16.13 12.73 -6.30
N ARG A 236 17.15 13.42 -5.76
CA ARG A 236 17.06 14.26 -4.56
C ARG A 236 15.98 15.32 -4.67
N THR A 237 16.02 16.15 -5.72
CA THR A 237 15.04 17.24 -5.88
C THR A 237 13.63 16.68 -6.06
N LEU A 238 13.47 15.63 -6.87
CA LEU A 238 12.18 14.99 -7.08
C LEU A 238 11.61 14.43 -5.78
N VAL A 239 12.39 13.61 -5.07
CA VAL A 239 11.97 12.94 -3.83
C VAL A 239 11.68 13.97 -2.74
N GLY A 240 12.60 14.92 -2.50
CA GLY A 240 12.39 15.97 -1.50
C GLY A 240 11.12 16.78 -1.77
N THR A 241 10.82 17.06 -3.05
CA THR A 241 9.56 17.70 -3.43
C THR A 241 8.34 16.81 -3.15
N ARG A 242 8.41 15.48 -3.36
CA ARG A 242 7.30 14.58 -3.05
C ARG A 242 7.05 14.46 -1.55
N VAL A 243 8.13 14.30 -0.75
CA VAL A 243 8.05 14.21 0.72
C VAL A 243 7.41 15.47 1.29
N ARG A 244 7.86 16.67 0.87
CA ARG A 244 7.25 17.94 1.29
C ARG A 244 5.80 18.09 0.85
N ALA A 245 5.44 17.56 -0.32
CA ALA A 245 4.08 17.65 -0.83
C ALA A 245 3.07 16.77 -0.08
N ARG A 246 3.53 15.76 0.67
CA ARG A 246 2.71 14.87 1.52
C ARG A 246 1.52 14.26 0.78
N LYS A 247 1.73 13.88 -0.48
CA LYS A 247 0.69 13.37 -1.38
C LYS A 247 1.07 11.98 -1.87
N PRO A 248 0.16 10.99 -1.78
CA PRO A 248 0.39 9.65 -2.29
C PRO A 248 0.86 9.66 -3.75
N ALA A 249 2.02 9.09 -4.02
CA ALA A 249 2.65 9.11 -5.34
C ALA A 249 3.36 7.80 -5.65
N VAL A 250 3.45 7.47 -6.93
CA VAL A 250 4.32 6.41 -7.45
C VAL A 250 5.44 7.01 -8.29
N LEU A 251 6.66 6.50 -8.09
CA LEU A 251 7.87 6.83 -8.82
C LEU A 251 8.33 5.57 -9.59
N CYS A 252 8.06 5.52 -10.89
CA CYS A 252 8.47 4.40 -11.73
C CYS A 252 9.86 4.65 -12.34
N SER A 253 10.79 3.72 -12.12
CA SER A 253 12.18 3.84 -12.56
C SER A 253 12.81 2.48 -12.86
N HIS A 254 14.14 2.46 -12.98
CA HIS A 254 14.97 1.35 -13.45
C HIS A 254 15.75 0.74 -12.31
N ARG A 255 16.03 -0.56 -12.40
CA ARG A 255 16.79 -1.30 -11.36
C ARG A 255 18.00 -0.56 -10.77
N PRO A 256 18.93 0.03 -11.55
CA PRO A 256 20.10 0.71 -10.97
C PRO A 256 19.75 2.02 -10.23
N VAL A 257 18.62 2.65 -10.55
CA VAL A 257 18.23 3.97 -10.02
C VAL A 257 17.38 3.84 -8.74
N LEU A 258 16.68 2.72 -8.55
CA LEU A 258 15.79 2.51 -7.38
C LEU A 258 16.51 2.62 -6.02
N PRO A 259 17.76 2.12 -5.85
CA PRO A 259 18.50 2.32 -4.61
C PRO A 259 18.72 3.80 -4.28
N ASP A 260 19.01 4.64 -5.27
CA ASP A 260 19.22 6.08 -5.08
C ASP A 260 17.91 6.80 -4.72
N VAL A 261 16.79 6.41 -5.36
CA VAL A 261 15.46 6.92 -4.99
C VAL A 261 15.14 6.57 -3.54
N MET A 262 15.34 5.32 -3.14
CA MET A 262 15.11 4.87 -1.76
C MET A 262 16.04 5.57 -0.77
N HIS A 263 17.30 5.78 -1.15
CA HIS A 263 18.27 6.50 -0.36
C HIS A 263 17.87 7.97 -0.15
N GLU A 264 17.44 8.66 -1.19
CA GLU A 264 17.00 10.06 -1.09
C GLU A 264 15.68 10.17 -0.30
N ILE A 265 14.83 9.14 -0.27
CA ILE A 265 13.67 9.11 0.64
C ILE A 265 14.16 9.08 2.08
N ALA A 266 15.09 8.18 2.40
CA ALA A 266 15.65 8.08 3.74
C ALA A 266 16.32 9.38 4.20
N LEU A 267 17.09 10.05 3.32
CA LEU A 267 17.68 11.35 3.63
C LEU A 267 16.63 12.43 3.86
N ALA A 268 15.63 12.53 2.98
CA ALA A 268 14.58 13.53 3.07
C ALA A 268 13.70 13.39 4.31
N THR A 269 13.69 12.22 4.94
CA THR A 269 12.91 11.91 6.14
C THR A 269 13.76 11.77 7.40
N GLY A 270 15.07 11.97 7.33
CA GLY A 270 15.98 11.80 8.49
C GLY A 270 16.18 10.34 8.94
N THR A 271 15.88 9.37 8.07
CA THR A 271 15.99 7.95 8.38
C THR A 271 17.44 7.48 8.34
N VAL A 272 17.88 6.77 9.37
CA VAL A 272 19.19 6.11 9.38
C VAL A 272 19.25 5.01 8.31
N LYS A 273 20.32 5.02 7.52
CA LYS A 273 20.54 4.00 6.49
C LYS A 273 20.66 2.61 7.12
N GLY A 274 20.07 1.61 6.47
CA GLY A 274 20.24 0.21 6.83
C GLY A 274 20.03 -0.71 5.65
N SER A 275 20.39 -1.99 5.81
CA SER A 275 20.29 -3.02 4.78
C SER A 275 18.87 -3.23 4.25
N TYR A 276 17.85 -2.93 5.07
CA TYR A 276 16.44 -3.01 4.69
C TYR A 276 16.07 -2.10 3.51
N LEU A 277 16.74 -0.95 3.33
CA LEU A 277 16.54 -0.07 2.16
C LEU A 277 17.03 -0.72 0.86
N GLY A 278 18.12 -1.48 0.93
CA GLY A 278 18.64 -2.27 -0.19
C GLY A 278 17.66 -3.38 -0.58
N ALA A 279 17.14 -4.11 0.41
CA ALA A 279 16.12 -5.13 0.18
C ALA A 279 14.85 -4.54 -0.47
N ALA A 280 14.40 -3.38 0.01
CA ALA A 280 13.23 -2.67 -0.54
C ALA A 280 13.44 -2.07 -1.94
N SER A 281 14.68 -1.87 -2.38
CA SER A 281 14.96 -1.37 -3.74
C SER A 281 15.34 -2.48 -4.73
N SER A 282 15.62 -3.70 -4.24
CA SER A 282 15.89 -4.89 -5.03
C SER A 282 14.60 -5.51 -5.59
N LEU A 283 13.93 -4.76 -6.47
CA LEU A 283 12.64 -5.11 -7.04
C LEU A 283 12.79 -5.90 -8.33
N GLU A 284 11.99 -6.95 -8.51
CA GLU A 284 11.81 -7.61 -9.81
C GLU A 284 10.96 -6.74 -10.76
N PRO A 285 10.95 -6.99 -12.09
CA PRO A 285 10.18 -6.16 -13.01
C PRO A 285 8.69 -6.11 -12.66
N GLY A 286 8.15 -4.90 -12.49
CA GLY A 286 6.76 -4.67 -12.10
C GLY A 286 6.50 -4.79 -10.60
N ALA A 287 7.49 -5.14 -9.78
CA ALA A 287 7.36 -5.06 -8.32
C ALA A 287 7.56 -3.63 -7.81
N PHE A 288 6.97 -3.34 -6.66
CA PHE A 288 7.06 -2.04 -6.01
C PHE A 288 7.19 -2.15 -4.49
N SER A 289 7.79 -1.13 -3.89
CA SER A 289 7.76 -0.93 -2.44
C SER A 289 6.95 0.30 -2.08
N VAL A 290 6.09 0.17 -1.08
CA VAL A 290 5.31 1.25 -0.50
C VAL A 290 6.06 1.76 0.71
N VAL A 291 6.56 3.00 0.63
CA VAL A 291 7.24 3.64 1.76
C VAL A 291 6.24 4.53 2.48
N HIS A 292 5.87 4.16 3.70
CA HIS A 292 4.91 4.90 4.52
C HIS A 292 5.61 6.00 5.29
N LEU A 293 5.20 7.24 5.05
CA LEU A 293 5.78 8.43 5.67
C LEU A 293 4.72 9.15 6.51
N SER A 294 5.11 9.69 7.66
CA SER A 294 4.20 10.50 8.48
C SER A 294 3.73 11.73 7.71
N ALA A 295 2.41 11.94 7.65
CA ALA A 295 1.80 13.10 7.02
C ALA A 295 1.93 14.37 7.88
N THR A 296 2.07 14.22 9.20
CA THR A 296 2.21 15.34 10.14
C THR A 296 3.68 15.73 10.30
N ASN A 297 4.57 14.75 10.45
CA ASN A 297 6.00 14.93 10.66
C ASN A 297 6.85 14.06 9.73
N PRO A 298 6.99 14.38 8.43
CA PRO A 298 7.78 13.57 7.50
C PRO A 298 9.27 13.42 7.88
N GLY A 299 9.79 14.27 8.77
CA GLY A 299 11.17 14.20 9.26
C GLY A 299 11.40 13.21 10.42
N SER A 300 10.37 12.48 10.85
CA SER A 300 10.47 11.46 11.91
C SER A 300 11.00 10.11 11.42
N GLY A 301 11.47 10.03 10.18
CA GLY A 301 11.88 8.79 9.53
C GLY A 301 10.78 8.10 8.72
N ILE A 302 11.20 7.02 8.05
CA ILE A 302 10.31 6.08 7.38
C ILE A 302 9.59 5.25 8.45
N VAL A 303 8.25 5.22 8.39
CA VAL A 303 7.43 4.50 9.36
C VAL A 303 7.46 3.00 9.08
N ALA A 304 7.25 2.63 7.83
CA ALA A 304 7.27 1.24 7.39
C ALA A 304 7.56 1.17 5.89
N ILE A 305 8.07 0.01 5.46
CA ILE A 305 8.19 -0.35 4.05
C ILE A 305 7.58 -1.73 3.84
N GLU A 306 6.73 -1.86 2.83
CA GLU A 306 6.22 -3.14 2.36
C GLU A 306 6.50 -3.32 0.87
N THR A 307 6.83 -4.53 0.45
CA THR A 307 7.22 -4.86 -0.92
C THR A 307 6.24 -5.83 -1.54
N HIS A 308 5.83 -5.54 -2.77
CA HIS A 308 4.76 -6.22 -3.48
C HIS A 308 5.23 -6.65 -4.87
N ALA A 309 5.00 -7.92 -5.19
CA ALA A 309 5.24 -8.49 -6.51
C ALA A 309 3.95 -8.48 -7.35
N PRO A 310 4.03 -8.30 -8.69
CA PRO A 310 2.86 -8.34 -9.55
C PRO A 310 2.34 -9.79 -9.69
N GLN A 311 1.04 -9.99 -9.47
CA GLN A 311 0.37 -11.28 -9.68
C GLN A 311 0.01 -11.44 -11.17
N VAL A 312 0.81 -12.23 -11.92
CA VAL A 312 0.66 -12.41 -13.39
C VAL A 312 0.95 -13.81 -13.91
#